data_AF-A0A7Z9XPB7-F1
#
_entry.id   AF-A0A7Z9XPB7-F1
#
_cell.length_a   1.000
_cell.length_b   1.000
_cell.length_c   1.000
_cell.angle_alpha   90.00
_cell.angle_beta   90.00
_cell.angle_gamma   90.00
#
_symmetry.space_group_name_H-M   'P 1'
#
loop_
_entity.id
_entity.type
_entity.pdbx_description
1 polymer ?
#
loop_
_entity_poly.entity_id
_entity_poly.type
_entity_poly.pdbx_seq_one_letter_code
_entity_poly.pdbx_strand_id
1 'polypeptide(L)'
;MPDKDGFFGEYGGQIIPPELKAIMDDIDRAYEEVRQTKAFQEELAALYADYVGRPSPIFHARRLSAQQGGAQIFLKREDLNHTGAHKINHCLGE
;
A
#
# COMPACT_ATOMS: atom_id res chain seq x y z
N MET A 1 -11.01 2.11 -11.04
CA MET A 1 -9.65 2.52 -11.43
C MET A 1 -9.72 3.94 -11.94
N PRO A 2 -8.64 4.74 -11.80
CA PRO A 2 -8.61 6.03 -12.47
C PRO A 2 -8.65 5.84 -13.98
N ASP A 3 -8.98 6.89 -14.72
CA ASP A 3 -8.77 6.91 -16.17
C ASP A 3 -7.28 7.08 -16.51
N LYS A 4 -6.98 7.12 -17.82
CA LYS A 4 -5.61 7.28 -18.34
C LYS A 4 -4.92 8.58 -17.90
N ASP A 5 -5.71 9.58 -17.50
CA ASP A 5 -5.22 10.89 -17.08
C ASP A 5 -5.16 11.00 -15.54
N GLY A 6 -5.42 9.89 -14.82
CA GLY A 6 -5.32 9.79 -13.37
C GLY A 6 -6.58 10.24 -12.62
N PHE A 7 -7.72 10.42 -13.30
CA PHE A 7 -8.97 10.88 -12.66
C PHE A 7 -9.89 9.75 -12.23
N PHE A 8 -10.45 9.87 -11.03
CA PHE A 8 -11.59 9.11 -10.53
C PHE A 8 -12.85 9.98 -10.62
N GLY A 9 -13.48 10.02 -11.80
CA GLY A 9 -14.55 10.97 -12.07
C GLY A 9 -13.99 12.39 -12.10
N GLU A 10 -14.44 13.26 -11.20
CA GLU A 10 -13.95 14.64 -11.11
C GLU A 10 -12.72 14.81 -10.21
N TYR A 11 -12.28 13.77 -9.49
CA TYR A 11 -11.21 13.83 -8.50
C TYR A 11 -9.89 13.24 -9.02
N GLY A 12 -8.75 13.80 -8.62
CA GLY A 12 -7.43 13.29 -8.97
C GLY A 12 -6.78 14.07 -10.12
N GLY A 13 -6.11 13.34 -11.02
CA GLY A 13 -5.30 13.92 -12.08
C GLY A 13 -3.99 14.55 -11.61
N GLN A 14 -3.26 15.15 -12.56
CA GLN A 14 -1.95 15.77 -12.32
C GLN A 14 -2.02 17.29 -12.56
N ILE A 15 -2.66 18.02 -11.65
CA ILE A 15 -2.77 19.50 -11.73
C ILE A 15 -1.52 20.12 -11.10
N ILE A 16 -0.39 20.04 -11.81
CA ILE A 16 0.94 20.46 -11.37
C ILE A 16 1.68 21.23 -12.48
N PRO A 17 2.75 22.00 -12.15
CA PRO A 17 3.58 22.68 -13.14
C PRO A 17 4.13 21.74 -14.24
N PRO A 18 4.30 22.22 -15.48
CA PRO A 18 4.75 21.39 -16.62
C PRO A 18 6.08 20.66 -16.37
N GLU A 19 7.00 21.31 -15.65
CA GLU A 19 8.32 20.73 -15.33
C GLU A 19 8.18 19.54 -14.37
N LEU A 20 7.26 19.61 -13.41
CA LEU A 20 6.98 18.49 -12.51
C LEU A 20 6.18 17.39 -13.20
N LYS A 21 5.29 17.74 -14.14
CA LYS A 21 4.53 16.74 -14.90
C LYS A 21 5.46 15.81 -15.67
N ALA A 22 6.46 16.35 -16.37
CA ALA A 22 7.42 15.54 -17.12
C ALA A 22 8.13 14.50 -16.22
N ILE A 23 8.55 14.91 -15.02
CA ILE A 23 9.20 14.02 -14.04
C ILE A 23 8.22 12.96 -13.51
N MET A 24 6.98 13.35 -13.20
CA MET A 24 5.97 12.41 -12.72
C MET A 24 5.58 11.38 -13.79
N ASP A 25 5.53 11.78 -15.07
CA ASP A 25 5.26 10.86 -16.18
C ASP A 25 6.41 9.85 -16.38
N ASP A 26 7.66 10.26 -16.10
CA ASP A 26 8.81 9.35 -16.14
C ASP A 26 8.76 8.33 -15.00
N ILE A 27 8.36 8.76 -13.79
CA ILE A 27 8.16 7.86 -12.64
C ILE A 27 7.01 6.87 -12.91
N ASP A 28 5.87 7.35 -13.42
CA ASP A 28 4.72 6.51 -13.76
C ASP A 28 5.11 5.42 -14.76
N ARG A 29 5.82 5.79 -15.84
CA ARG A 29 6.32 4.84 -16.83
C ARG A 29 7.26 3.81 -16.23
N ALA A 30 8.24 4.25 -15.43
CA ALA A 30 9.18 3.34 -14.77
C ALA A 30 8.48 2.37 -13.82
N TYR A 31 7.50 2.85 -13.05
CA TYR A 31 6.69 2.03 -12.15
C TYR A 31 5.85 1.00 -12.92
N GLU A 32 5.17 1.43 -13.99
CA GLU A 32 4.36 0.55 -14.84
C GLU A 32 5.18 -0.57 -15.49
N GLU A 33 6.43 -0.29 -15.86
CA GLU A 33 7.37 -1.29 -16.36
C GLU A 33 7.86 -2.22 -15.25
N VAL A 34 8.43 -1.67 -14.16
CA VAL A 34 9.12 -2.47 -13.13
C VAL A 34 8.16 -3.37 -12.36
N ARG A 35 6.92 -2.92 -12.10
CA ARG A 35 5.92 -3.68 -11.33
C ARG A 35 5.52 -5.00 -11.99
N GLN A 36 5.70 -5.11 -13.31
CA GLN A 36 5.41 -6.32 -14.08
C GLN A 36 6.60 -7.29 -14.11
N THR A 37 7.79 -6.85 -13.69
CA THR A 37 8.99 -7.69 -13.72
C THR A 37 8.97 -8.70 -12.58
N LYS A 38 9.35 -9.94 -12.91
CA LYS A 38 9.45 -11.02 -11.92
C LYS A 38 10.48 -10.71 -10.83
N ALA A 39 11.62 -10.13 -11.20
CA ALA A 39 12.68 -9.78 -10.27
C ALA A 39 12.19 -8.81 -9.17
N PHE A 40 11.48 -7.74 -9.56
CA PHE A 40 10.90 -6.79 -8.61
C PHE A 40 9.87 -7.44 -7.68
N GLN A 41 8.97 -8.24 -8.24
CA GLN A 41 7.94 -8.92 -7.45
C GLN A 41 8.54 -9.91 -6.43
N GLU A 42 9.58 -10.65 -6.83
CA GLU A 42 10.27 -11.60 -5.96
C GLU A 42 11.04 -10.90 -4.84
N GLU A 43 11.76 -9.82 -5.16
CA GLU A 43 12.49 -9.03 -4.17
C GLU A 43 11.54 -8.35 -3.18
N LEU A 44 10.48 -7.72 -3.66
CA LEU A 44 9.48 -7.08 -2.80
C LEU A 44 8.76 -8.11 -1.90
N ALA A 45 8.45 -9.30 -2.43
CA ALA A 45 7.85 -10.38 -1.65
C ALA A 45 8.80 -10.89 -0.56
N ALA A 46 10.09 -11.03 -0.85
CA ALA A 46 11.11 -11.41 0.12
C ALA A 46 11.25 -10.34 1.22
N LEU A 47 11.32 -9.06 0.87
CA LEU A 47 11.35 -7.97 1.85
C LEU A 47 10.10 -7.93 2.72
N TYR A 48 8.92 -8.17 2.13
CA TYR A 48 7.68 -8.27 2.90
C TYR A 48 7.71 -9.41 3.93
N ALA A 49 8.20 -10.59 3.56
CA ALA A 49 8.27 -11.73 4.46
C ALA A 49 9.36 -11.55 5.52
N ASP A 50 10.59 -11.27 5.10
CA ASP A 50 11.79 -11.42 5.91
C ASP A 50 12.16 -10.13 6.66
N TYR A 51 11.78 -8.96 6.13
CA TYR A 51 12.11 -7.67 6.73
C TYR A 51 10.90 -7.00 7.38
N VAL A 52 9.76 -6.90 6.67
CA VAL A 52 8.56 -6.25 7.21
C VAL A 52 7.86 -7.13 8.25
N GLY A 53 7.90 -8.46 8.09
CA GLY A 53 7.20 -9.41 8.95
C GLY A 53 5.75 -9.68 8.51
N ARG A 54 5.47 -9.64 7.21
CA ARG A 54 4.15 -9.95 6.64
C ARG A 54 3.95 -11.46 6.48
N PRO A 55 2.71 -11.96 6.51
CA PRO A 55 1.46 -11.21 6.69
C PRO A 55 1.21 -10.80 8.14
N SER A 56 0.69 -9.59 8.36
CA SER A 56 0.20 -9.19 9.67
C SER A 56 -1.05 -9.99 10.07
N PRO A 57 -1.16 -10.43 11.34
CA PRO A 57 -2.27 -11.26 11.79
C PRO A 57 -3.60 -10.50 11.86
N ILE A 58 -4.70 -11.24 11.74
CA ILE A 58 -6.06 -10.76 12.04
C ILE A 58 -6.38 -11.18 13.48
N PHE A 59 -6.42 -10.22 14.40
CA PHE A 59 -6.61 -10.48 15.82
C PHE A 59 -8.08 -10.27 16.25
N HIS A 60 -8.71 -11.31 16.79
CA HIS A 60 -10.06 -11.19 17.37
C HIS A 60 -10.02 -10.50 18.74
N ALA A 61 -10.48 -9.25 18.79
CA ALA A 61 -10.52 -8.44 20.01
C ALA A 61 -11.73 -8.83 20.87
N ARG A 62 -11.69 -10.01 21.52
CA ARG A 62 -12.81 -10.60 22.29
C ARG A 62 -13.41 -9.67 23.33
N ARG A 63 -12.55 -8.98 24.10
CA ARG A 63 -12.99 -8.04 25.16
C ARG A 63 -13.77 -6.87 24.58
N LEU A 64 -13.28 -6.30 23.48
CA LEU A 64 -13.95 -5.21 22.79
C LEU A 64 -15.25 -5.69 22.14
N SER A 65 -15.24 -6.87 21.52
CA SER A 65 -16.42 -7.50 20.93
C SER A 65 -17.54 -7.72 21.97
N ALA A 66 -17.20 -8.19 23.17
CA ALA A 66 -18.16 -8.37 24.26
C ALA A 66 -18.80 -7.05 24.72
N GLN A 67 -18.10 -5.92 24.60
CA GLN A 67 -18.61 -4.60 24.96
C GLN A 67 -19.56 -4.00 23.90
N GLN A 68 -19.49 -4.44 22.64
CA GLN A 68 -20.29 -3.86 21.55
C GLN A 68 -21.71 -4.45 21.42
N GLY A 69 -22.07 -5.45 22.22
CA GLY A 69 -23.44 -5.98 22.25
C GLY A 69 -23.86 -6.79 21.02
N GLY A 70 -22.93 -7.23 20.15
CA GLY A 70 -23.23 -8.18 19.08
C GLY A 70 -22.13 -8.32 18.03
N ALA A 71 -21.59 -7.19 17.54
CA ALA A 71 -20.56 -7.20 16.52
C ALA A 71 -19.26 -7.87 17.02
N GLN A 72 -18.63 -8.67 16.16
CA GLN A 72 -17.30 -9.23 16.40
C GLN A 72 -16.24 -8.29 15.83
N ILE A 73 -15.30 -7.85 16.66
CA ILE A 73 -14.25 -6.92 16.25
C ILE A 73 -12.94 -7.66 16.01
N PHE A 74 -12.42 -7.50 14.80
CA PHE A 74 -11.12 -8.00 14.39
C PHE A 74 -10.19 -6.84 14.03
N LEU A 75 -8.94 -6.92 14.48
CA LEU A 75 -7.91 -5.92 14.21
C LEU A 75 -6.94 -6.48 13.18
N LYS A 76 -6.76 -5.79 12.06
CA LYS A 76 -5.66 -6.03 11.12
C LYS A 76 -4.39 -5.43 11.72
N ARG A 77 -3.47 -6.27 12.20
CA ARG A 77 -2.35 -5.85 13.05
C ARG A 77 -1.16 -5.27 12.28
N GLU A 78 -1.38 -4.26 11.42
CA GLU A 78 -0.29 -3.55 10.73
C GLU A 78 0.65 -2.80 11.68
N ASP A 79 0.25 -2.62 12.94
CA ASP A 79 1.12 -2.14 14.02
C ASP A 79 2.30 -3.08 14.32
N LEU A 80 2.23 -4.34 13.89
CA LEU A 80 3.29 -5.33 14.06
C LEU A 80 4.29 -5.35 12.90
N ASN A 81 4.08 -4.58 11.84
CA ASN A 81 5.06 -4.46 10.78
C ASN A 81 6.35 -3.85 11.33
N HIS A 82 7.49 -4.17 10.72
CA HIS A 82 8.73 -3.44 11.00
C HIS A 82 8.50 -1.92 10.85
N THR A 83 9.10 -1.11 11.73
CA THR A 83 8.81 0.32 11.96
C THR A 83 7.46 0.67 12.63
N GLY A 84 6.57 -0.31 12.84
CA GLY A 84 5.34 -0.15 13.63
C GLY A 84 4.15 0.46 12.91
N ALA A 85 4.18 0.55 11.57
CA ALA A 85 3.10 1.12 10.78
C ALA A 85 2.97 0.48 9.40
N HIS A 86 1.80 0.62 8.77
CA HIS A 86 1.55 0.18 7.40
C HIS A 86 2.36 0.95 6.34
N LYS A 87 2.95 2.11 6.69
CA LYS A 87 3.66 2.98 5.74
C LYS A 87 4.89 2.33 5.12
N ILE A 88 5.56 1.42 5.85
CA ILE A 88 6.71 0.69 5.31
C ILE A 88 6.38 -0.11 4.06
N ASN A 89 5.13 -0.56 3.89
CA ASN A 89 4.73 -1.28 2.69
C ASN A 89 4.88 -0.40 1.44
N HIS A 90 4.48 0.86 1.55
CA HIS A 90 4.59 1.84 0.48
C HIS A 90 6.06 2.20 0.24
N CYS A 91 6.82 2.51 1.29
CA CYS A 91 8.23 2.91 1.16
C CYS A 91 9.14 1.83 0.55
N LEU A 92 8.74 0.56 0.54
CA LEU A 92 9.49 -0.53 -0.11
C LEU A 92 9.00 -0.85 -1.52
N GLY A 93 7.76 -0.50 -1.85
CA GLY A 93 7.11 -0.87 -3.12
C GLY A 93 6.90 0.28 -4.11
N GLU A 94 7.20 1.52 -3.70
CA GLU A 94 7.30 2.72 -4.54
C GLU A 94 8.72 2.88 -5.09
#